data_AF-A0A7G6X6U2-F1
#
_entry.id   AF-A0A7G6X6U2-F1
#
_cell.length_a   1.000
_cell.length_b   1.000
_cell.length_c   1.000
_cell.angle_alpha   90.00
_cell.angle_beta   90.00
_cell.angle_gamma   90.00
#
_symmetry.space_group_name_H-M   'P 1'
#
loop_
_entity.id
_entity.type
_entity.pdbx_description
1 polymer ?
#
loop_
_entity_poly.entity_id
_entity_poly.type
_entity_poly.pdbx_seq_one_letter_code
_entity_poly.pdbx_strand_id
1 'polypeptide(L)'
;MEIEELSGRLEKLSARYGEYLGFERDSDWFLLKLQEEVGELTQAYLQVTGRARTKGKSADEIRDAFQLEFADVICQLLLLARHFDVDVEHEIQRKWLSHETT
;
A
#
# COMPACT_ATOMS: atom_id res chain seq x y z
N MET A 1 -13.95 9.08 -7.50
CA MET A 1 -13.64 9.08 -8.95
C MET A 1 -12.18 9.42 -9.24
N GLU A 2 -11.28 9.35 -8.26
CA GLU A 2 -9.81 9.32 -8.47
C GLU A 2 -9.25 7.99 -7.92
N ILE A 3 -9.78 7.52 -6.79
CA ILE A 3 -9.37 6.27 -6.17
C ILE A 3 -9.79 5.08 -7.04
N GLU A 4 -11.00 5.06 -7.59
CA GLU A 4 -11.44 3.94 -8.44
C GLU A 4 -10.62 3.83 -9.73
N GLU A 5 -10.30 4.97 -10.37
CA GLU A 5 -9.44 4.96 -11.56
C GLU A 5 -8.02 4.48 -11.21
N LEU A 6 -7.46 4.97 -10.11
CA LEU A 6 -6.16 4.54 -9.61
C LEU A 6 -6.17 3.03 -9.32
N SER A 7 -7.14 2.52 -8.56
CA SER A 7 -7.32 1.10 -8.26
C SER A 7 -7.39 0.24 -9.53
N GLY A 8 -8.12 0.69 -10.55
CA GLY A 8 -8.18 0.01 -11.84
C GLY A 8 -6.86 -0.01 -12.61
N ARG A 9 -6.05 1.05 -12.51
CA ARG A 9 -4.69 1.10 -13.10
C ARG A 9 -3.71 0.21 -12.33
N LEU A 10 -3.76 0.23 -11.01
CA LEU A 10 -2.94 -0.60 -10.13
C LEU A 10 -3.22 -2.08 -10.35
N GLU A 11 -4.50 -2.45 -10.48
CA GLU A 11 -4.88 -3.84 -10.72
C GLU A 11 -4.27 -4.41 -12.00
N LYS A 12 -4.21 -3.61 -13.08
CA LYS A 12 -3.53 -4.03 -14.33
C LYS A 12 -2.03 -4.28 -14.13
N LEU A 13 -1.37 -3.52 -13.26
CA LEU A 13 0.05 -3.70 -12.95
C LEU A 13 0.26 -4.93 -12.06
N SER A 14 -0.55 -5.07 -11.01
CA SER A 14 -0.52 -6.19 -10.07
C SER A 14 -0.83 -7.53 -10.76
N ALA A 15 -1.80 -7.55 -11.68
CA ALA A 15 -2.13 -8.73 -12.47
C ALA A 15 -0.94 -9.22 -13.30
N ARG A 16 -0.26 -8.31 -14.02
CA ARG A 16 0.94 -8.64 -14.80
C ARG A 16 2.07 -9.19 -13.93
N TYR A 17 2.19 -8.70 -12.70
CA TYR A 17 3.18 -9.19 -11.75
C TYR A 17 2.92 -10.65 -11.35
N GLY A 18 1.66 -11.00 -11.02
CA GLY A 18 1.26 -12.37 -10.74
C GLY A 18 1.45 -13.31 -11.94
N GLU A 19 1.07 -12.86 -13.14
CA GLU A 19 1.28 -13.60 -14.39
C GLU A 19 2.77 -13.86 -14.67
N TYR A 20 3.61 -12.83 -14.50
CA TYR A 20 5.05 -12.92 -14.75
C TYR A 20 5.75 -13.87 -13.76
N LEU A 21 5.33 -13.88 -12.50
CA LEU A 21 5.93 -14.72 -11.46
C LEU A 21 5.24 -16.09 -11.30
N GLY A 22 4.12 -16.32 -11.98
CA GLY A 22 3.44 -17.61 -12.04
C GLY A 22 2.72 -18.01 -10.75
N PHE A 23 2.12 -17.05 -10.04
CA PHE A 23 1.34 -17.32 -8.83
C PHE A 23 -0.05 -16.67 -8.88
N GLU A 24 -0.98 -17.24 -8.11
CA GLU A 24 -2.34 -16.73 -7.98
C GLU A 24 -2.40 -15.64 -6.89
N ARG A 25 -3.01 -14.50 -7.22
CA ARG A 25 -3.28 -13.42 -6.27
C ARG A 25 -4.62 -13.68 -5.58
N ASP A 26 -4.67 -14.69 -4.73
CA ASP A 26 -5.87 -15.00 -3.95
C ASP A 26 -6.07 -14.03 -2.77
N SER A 27 -7.16 -14.23 -2.01
CA SER A 27 -7.49 -13.39 -0.86
C SER A 27 -6.38 -13.35 0.20
N ASP A 28 -5.74 -14.49 0.44
CA ASP A 28 -4.66 -14.59 1.42
C ASP A 28 -3.43 -13.82 0.94
N TRP A 29 -3.10 -13.91 -0.35
CA TRP A 29 -2.03 -13.15 -0.96
C TRP A 29 -2.22 -11.65 -0.81
N PHE A 30 -3.40 -11.10 -1.13
CA PHE A 30 -3.61 -9.66 -1.01
C PHE A 30 -3.42 -9.15 0.42
N LEU A 31 -3.93 -9.91 1.41
CA LEU A 31 -3.80 -9.57 2.83
C LEU A 31 -2.36 -9.71 3.33
N LEU A 32 -1.68 -10.81 2.99
CA LEU A 32 -0.30 -11.04 3.40
C LEU A 32 0.66 -10.06 2.74
N LYS A 33 0.44 -9.72 1.47
CA LYS A 33 1.24 -8.71 0.78
C LYS A 33 1.03 -7.32 1.39
N LEU A 34 -0.19 -6.96 1.82
CA LEU A 34 -0.40 -5.73 2.59
C LEU A 34 0.39 -5.73 3.91
N GLN A 35 0.43 -6.87 4.61
CA GLN A 35 1.22 -7.01 5.84
C GLN A 35 2.72 -6.91 5.57
N GLU A 36 3.19 -7.40 4.44
CA GLU A 36 4.57 -7.24 3.96
C GLU A 36 4.90 -5.76 3.76
N GLU A 37 4.10 -5.01 2.99
CA GLU A 37 4.34 -3.56 2.74
C GLU A 37 4.35 -2.73 4.03
N VAL A 38 3.45 -3.05 4.98
CA VAL A 38 3.45 -2.40 6.31
C VAL A 38 4.73 -2.72 7.09
N GLY A 39 5.28 -3.93 6.92
CA GLY A 39 6.56 -4.33 7.49
C GLY A 39 7.73 -3.54 6.88
N GLU A 40 7.74 -3.36 5.56
CA GLU A 40 8.76 -2.58 4.85
C GLU A 40 8.70 -1.10 5.25
N LEU A 41 7.50 -0.50 5.30
CA LEU A 41 7.26 0.83 5.86
C LEU A 41 7.77 0.95 7.30
N THR A 42 7.50 -0.05 8.14
CA THR A 42 7.99 -0.08 9.53
C THR A 42 9.52 -0.09 9.59
N GLN A 43 10.17 -0.89 8.73
CA GLN A 43 11.63 -0.92 8.66
C GLN A 43 12.19 0.42 8.21
N ALA A 44 11.64 1.03 7.16
CA ALA A 44 12.07 2.34 6.65
C ALA A 44 11.85 3.45 7.71
N TYR A 45 10.74 3.41 8.43
CA TYR A 45 10.47 4.29 9.56
C TYR A 45 11.53 4.17 10.66
N LEU A 46 11.94 2.95 11.02
CA LEU A 46 13.02 2.75 11.99
C LEU A 46 14.36 3.28 11.47
N GLN A 47 14.64 3.17 10.18
CA GLN A 47 15.86 3.72 9.57
C GLN A 47 15.87 5.25 9.60
N VAL A 48 14.80 5.91 9.13
CA VAL A 48 14.73 7.39 9.07
C VAL A 48 14.73 8.04 10.46
N THR A 49 14.29 7.30 11.48
CA THR A 49 14.30 7.75 12.87
C THR A 49 15.54 7.31 13.67
N GLY A 50 16.55 6.72 13.01
CA GLY A 50 17.82 6.35 13.64
C GLY A 50 17.76 5.14 14.58
N ARG A 51 16.71 4.33 14.50
CA ARG A 51 16.48 3.13 15.33
C ARG A 51 16.84 1.81 14.64
N ALA A 52 17.29 1.86 13.39
CA ALA A 52 17.77 0.70 12.64
C ALA A 52 19.07 1.02 11.89
N ARG A 53 19.81 -0.03 11.52
CA ARG A 53 21.03 0.12 10.72
C ARG A 53 20.69 0.69 9.33
N THR A 54 21.49 1.63 8.86
CA THR A 54 21.36 2.25 7.53
C THR A 54 21.71 1.30 6.38
N LYS A 55 22.39 0.18 6.67
CA LYS A 55 22.82 -0.84 5.69
C LYS A 55 23.63 -0.22 4.53
N GLY A 56 24.40 0.83 4.80
CA GLY A 56 25.23 1.52 3.80
C GLY A 56 24.51 2.59 2.98
N LYS A 57 23.19 2.79 3.19
CA LYS A 57 22.42 3.88 2.56
C LYS A 57 22.76 5.23 3.19
N SER A 58 22.79 6.26 2.37
CA SER A 58 22.81 7.68 2.77
C SER A 58 21.46 8.10 3.40
N ALA A 59 21.46 9.27 4.05
CA ALA A 59 20.25 9.83 4.63
C ALA A 59 19.16 10.10 3.59
N ASP A 60 19.56 10.57 2.40
CA ASP A 60 18.64 10.85 1.29
C ASP A 60 18.03 9.55 0.75
N GLU A 61 18.83 8.50 0.51
CA GLU A 61 18.32 7.19 0.09
C GLU A 61 17.35 6.56 1.11
N ILE A 62 17.60 6.76 2.41
CA ILE A 62 16.68 6.30 3.46
C ILE A 62 15.38 7.09 3.42
N ARG A 63 15.46 8.41 3.21
CA ARG A 63 14.29 9.28 3.14
C ARG A 63 13.44 8.97 1.91
N ASP A 64 14.06 8.72 0.77
CA ASP A 64 13.38 8.37 -0.48
C ASP A 64 12.71 7.00 -0.36
N ALA A 65 13.43 5.99 0.17
CA ALA A 65 12.84 4.69 0.44
C ALA A 65 11.60 4.81 1.34
N PHE A 66 11.71 5.52 2.46
CA PHE A 66 10.59 5.75 3.37
C PHE A 66 9.36 6.38 2.69
N GLN A 67 9.54 7.26 1.70
CA GLN A 67 8.41 7.85 0.97
C GLN A 67 7.75 6.85 0.02
N LEU A 68 8.55 6.00 -0.65
CA LEU A 68 8.03 4.96 -1.55
C LEU A 68 7.19 3.93 -0.80
N GLU A 69 7.57 3.56 0.42
CA GLU A 69 6.81 2.59 1.24
C GLU A 69 5.37 3.05 1.53
N PHE A 70 5.10 4.36 1.62
CA PHE A 70 3.71 4.84 1.73
C PHE A 70 2.90 4.56 0.47
N ALA A 71 3.54 4.68 -0.71
CA ALA A 71 2.91 4.36 -1.98
C ALA A 71 2.60 2.86 -2.05
N ASP A 72 3.50 2.00 -1.60
CA ASP A 72 3.28 0.55 -1.61
C ASP A 72 2.14 0.14 -0.67
N VAL A 73 2.12 0.66 0.57
CA VAL A 73 1.03 0.40 1.52
C VAL A 73 -0.33 0.88 0.99
N ILE A 74 -0.41 2.10 0.47
CA ILE A 74 -1.70 2.60 -0.03
C ILE A 74 -2.15 1.86 -1.29
N CYS A 75 -1.23 1.54 -2.21
CA CYS A 75 -1.56 0.81 -3.43
C CYS A 75 -2.05 -0.62 -3.10
N GLN A 76 -1.37 -1.32 -2.20
CA GLN A 76 -1.75 -2.67 -1.81
C GLN A 76 -3.07 -2.69 -1.02
N LEU A 77 -3.36 -1.67 -0.22
CA LEU A 77 -4.67 -1.51 0.43
C LEU A 77 -5.79 -1.31 -0.59
N LEU A 78 -5.57 -0.48 -1.62
CA LEU A 78 -6.55 -0.27 -2.69
C LEU A 78 -6.78 -1.53 -3.53
N LEU A 79 -5.74 -2.30 -3.80
CA LEU A 79 -5.81 -3.59 -4.47
C LEU A 79 -6.63 -4.62 -3.66
N LEU A 80 -6.36 -4.71 -2.35
CA LEU A 80 -7.14 -5.56 -1.44
C LEU A 80 -8.61 -5.13 -1.40
N ALA A 81 -8.89 -3.83 -1.29
CA ALA A 81 -10.26 -3.31 -1.31
C ALA A 81 -10.99 -3.68 -2.60
N ARG A 82 -10.31 -3.53 -3.75
CA ARG A 82 -10.85 -3.91 -5.06
C ARG A 82 -11.15 -5.41 -5.14
N HIS A 83 -10.26 -6.27 -4.64
CA HIS A 83 -10.46 -7.73 -4.64
C HIS A 83 -11.73 -8.16 -3.89
N PHE A 84 -12.12 -7.40 -2.86
CA PHE A 84 -13.33 -7.63 -2.06
C PHE A 84 -14.51 -6.72 -2.45
N ASP A 85 -14.45 -6.02 -3.59
CA ASP A 85 -15.49 -5.10 -4.07
C ASP A 85 -15.87 -4.00 -3.05
N VAL A 86 -14.89 -3.49 -2.29
CA VAL A 86 -15.09 -2.43 -1.29
C VAL A 86 -14.97 -1.06 -1.94
N ASP A 87 -16.05 -0.27 -1.87
CA ASP A 87 -16.05 1.15 -2.23
C ASP A 87 -15.40 1.99 -1.12
N VAL A 88 -14.06 2.13 -1.19
CA VAL A 88 -13.26 2.84 -0.19
C VAL A 88 -13.69 4.31 -0.06
N GLU A 89 -14.04 4.98 -1.16
CA GLU A 89 -14.48 6.38 -1.13
C GLU A 89 -15.79 6.50 -0.34
N HIS A 90 -16.77 5.65 -0.62
CA HIS A 90 -18.03 5.60 0.11
C HIS A 90 -17.83 5.26 1.60
N GLU A 91 -16.99 4.28 1.92
CA GLU A 91 -16.75 3.87 3.31
C GLU A 91 -16.04 4.97 4.12
N ILE A 92 -15.12 5.73 3.51
CA ILE A 92 -14.51 6.91 4.15
C ILE A 92 -15.56 7.99 4.43
N GLN A 93 -16.44 8.26 3.47
CA GLN A 93 -17.55 9.21 3.65
C GLN A 93 -18.47 8.78 4.79
N ARG A 94 -18.88 7.50 4.81
CA ARG A 94 -19.81 6.97 5.81
C ARG A 94 -19.22 6.94 7.22
N LYS A 95 -17.91 6.65 7.35
CA LYS A 95 -17.28 6.43 8.66
C LYS A 95 -16.63 7.68 9.24
N TRP A 96 -15.86 8.42 8.45
CA TRP A 96 -15.03 9.52 8.95
C TRP A 96 -15.66 10.86 8.64
N LEU A 97 -15.96 11.14 7.37
CA LEU A 97 -16.44 12.46 6.94
C LEU A 97 -17.87 12.77 7.41
N SER A 98 -18.64 11.76 7.84
CA SER A 98 -19.91 11.96 8.53
C SER A 98 -19.81 12.84 9.78
N HIS A 99 -18.60 13.00 10.35
CA HIS A 99 -18.34 13.81 11.54
C HIS A 99 -17.73 15.19 11.23
N GLU A 100 -17.43 15.52 9.97
CA GLU A 100 -16.72 16.77 9.61
C GLU A 100 -17.54 18.05 9.90
N THR A 101 -18.87 17.90 9.92
CA THR A 101 -19.83 18.99 10.19
C THR A 101 -20.42 18.96 11.61
N THR A 102 -19.93 18.10 12.51
CA THR A 102 -20.38 18.03 13.92
C THR A 102 -19.35 18.67 14.85
#